data_AF-A0A5B1R8T1-F1
#
_entry.id   AF-A0A5B1R8T1-F1
#
_cell.length_a   1.000
_cell.length_b   1.000
_cell.length_c   1.000
_cell.angle_alpha   90.00
_cell.angle_beta   90.00
_cell.angle_gamma   90.00
#
_symmetry.space_group_name_H-M   'P 1'
#
loop_
_entity.id
_entity.type
_entity.pdbx_description
1 polymer ?
#
loop_
_entity_poly.entity_id
_entity_poly.type
_entity_poly.pdbx_seq_one_letter_code
_entity_poly.pdbx_strand_id
1 'polypeptide(L)'
;MILEKILRDRNIIGNDEQEQAVRTVAEHFISNDPEQLLMHIAGVGGTGKSHVINTVVEFFRQCSARSKVLLSAPTGIAAVLISGYTIYALTLLP
;
A
#
# COMPACT_ATOMS: atom_id res chain seq x y z
N MET A 1 5.34 -9.51 -14.67
CA MET A 1 5.95 -10.73 -14.10
C MET A 1 6.11 -10.63 -12.58
N ILE A 2 6.67 -9.54 -12.04
CA ILE A 2 6.80 -9.32 -10.58
C ILE A 2 5.43 -9.11 -9.90
N LEU A 3 4.59 -8.22 -10.45
CA LEU A 3 3.27 -7.92 -9.87
C LEU A 3 2.38 -9.16 -9.78
N GLU A 4 2.23 -9.92 -10.87
CA GLU A 4 1.45 -11.18 -10.89
C GLU A 4 1.91 -12.19 -9.84
N LYS A 5 3.23 -12.31 -9.65
CA LYS A 5 3.79 -13.18 -8.62
C LYS A 5 3.38 -12.70 -7.23
N ILE A 6 3.50 -11.40 -6.95
CA ILE A 6 3.09 -10.84 -5.65
C ILE A 6 1.60 -11.05 -5.39
N LEU A 7 0.73 -10.78 -6.38
CA LEU A 7 -0.71 -10.95 -6.22
C LEU A 7 -1.08 -12.41 -5.90
N ARG A 8 -0.38 -13.38 -6.51
CA ARG A 8 -0.51 -14.82 -6.20
C ARG A 8 0.02 -15.15 -4.81
N ASP A 9 1.27 -14.82 -4.54
CA ASP A 9 1.97 -15.15 -3.28
C ASP A 9 1.24 -14.56 -2.06
N ARG A 10 0.58 -13.42 -2.25
CA ARG A 10 -0.18 -12.72 -1.22
C ARG A 10 -1.66 -13.11 -1.17
N ASN A 11 -2.12 -14.06 -2.00
CA ASN A 11 -3.53 -14.46 -2.09
C ASN A 11 -4.49 -13.27 -2.27
N ILE A 12 -4.09 -12.29 -3.09
CA ILE A 12 -4.98 -11.18 -3.49
C ILE A 12 -5.86 -11.57 -4.67
N ILE A 13 -5.35 -12.47 -5.53
CA ILE A 13 -6.13 -12.98 -6.68
C ILE A 13 -7.41 -13.65 -6.18
N GLY A 14 -8.54 -13.20 -6.72
CA GLY A 14 -9.88 -13.64 -6.33
C GLY A 14 -10.62 -12.67 -5.41
N ASN A 15 -9.99 -11.56 -5.01
CA ASN A 15 -10.68 -10.39 -4.48
C ASN A 15 -10.48 -9.20 -5.43
N ASP A 16 -11.45 -8.97 -6.31
CA ASP A 16 -11.35 -7.99 -7.39
C ASP A 16 -11.07 -6.57 -6.88
N GLU A 17 -11.61 -6.20 -5.73
CA GLU A 17 -11.46 -4.86 -5.14
C GLU A 17 -10.04 -4.64 -4.59
N GLN A 18 -9.50 -5.62 -3.87
CA GLN A 18 -8.12 -5.57 -3.37
C GLN A 18 -7.11 -5.69 -4.51
N GLU A 19 -7.39 -6.54 -5.50
CA GLU A 19 -6.56 -6.70 -6.67
C GLU A 19 -6.49 -5.40 -7.48
N GLN A 20 -7.64 -4.78 -7.77
CA GLN A 20 -7.72 -3.50 -8.45
C GLN A 20 -6.94 -2.43 -7.68
N ALA A 21 -7.08 -2.36 -6.36
CA ALA A 21 -6.34 -1.40 -5.54
C ALA A 21 -4.82 -1.51 -5.70
N VAL A 22 -4.28 -2.73 -5.63
CA VAL A 22 -2.83 -2.94 -5.81
C VAL A 22 -2.39 -2.67 -7.24
N ARG A 23 -3.19 -3.09 -8.23
CA ARG A 23 -2.90 -2.87 -9.66
C ARG A 23 -2.86 -1.38 -9.99
N THR A 24 -3.82 -0.59 -9.53
CA THR A 24 -3.84 0.87 -9.77
C THR A 24 -2.57 1.54 -9.25
N VAL A 25 -2.11 1.20 -8.04
CA VAL A 25 -0.86 1.76 -7.49
C VAL A 25 0.36 1.28 -8.29
N ALA A 26 0.40 0.01 -8.67
CA ALA A 26 1.52 -0.55 -9.42
C ALA A 26 1.61 0.03 -10.83
N GLU A 27 0.49 0.17 -11.53
CA GLU A 27 0.40 0.75 -12.87
C GLU A 27 0.86 2.21 -12.86
N HIS A 28 0.37 3.02 -11.92
CA HIS A 28 0.81 4.40 -11.74
C HIS A 28 2.32 4.52 -11.54
N PHE A 29 2.90 3.66 -10.70
CA PHE A 29 4.35 3.63 -10.48
C PHE A 29 5.13 3.18 -11.73
N ILE A 30 4.64 2.18 -12.46
CA ILE A 30 5.32 1.61 -13.64
C ILE A 30 5.26 2.57 -14.84
N SER A 31 4.13 3.23 -15.05
CA SER A 31 3.97 4.20 -16.14
C SER A 31 4.74 5.50 -15.89
N ASN A 32 5.21 5.71 -14.64
CA ASN A 32 5.80 6.97 -14.19
C ASN A 32 4.88 8.15 -14.54
N ASP A 33 3.58 7.97 -14.25
CA ASP A 33 2.55 8.96 -14.52
C ASP A 33 2.84 10.24 -13.73
N PRO A 34 2.92 11.41 -14.39
CA PRO A 34 3.20 12.68 -13.72
C PRO A 34 2.04 13.16 -12.84
N GLU A 35 0.82 12.72 -13.07
CA GLU A 35 -0.34 13.12 -12.26
C GLU A 35 -0.35 12.39 -10.92
N GLN A 36 -0.72 13.09 -9.84
CA GLN A 36 -0.74 12.49 -8.51
C GLN A 36 -1.88 11.48 -8.39
N LEU A 37 -1.56 10.21 -8.07
CA LEU A 37 -2.56 9.23 -7.67
C LEU A 37 -3.06 9.52 -6.25
N LEU A 38 -4.30 10.02 -6.16
CA LEU A 38 -5.05 10.13 -4.91
C LEU A 38 -6.06 8.98 -4.82
N MET A 39 -5.86 8.09 -3.87
CA MET A 39 -6.71 6.91 -3.70
C MET A 39 -7.26 6.80 -2.29
N HIS A 40 -8.58 6.60 -2.18
CA HIS A 40 -9.25 6.32 -0.92
C HIS A 40 -9.85 4.90 -0.95
N ILE A 41 -9.37 4.04 -0.06
CA ILE A 41 -9.84 2.66 0.08
C ILE A 41 -10.67 2.55 1.36
N ALA A 42 -11.98 2.43 1.20
CA ALA A 42 -12.92 2.26 2.30
C ALA A 42 -13.24 0.77 2.56
N GLY A 43 -13.86 0.49 3.70
CA GLY A 43 -14.38 -0.84 4.03
C GLY A 43 -14.52 -1.03 5.52
N VAL A 44 -15.40 -1.92 5.95
CA VAL A 44 -15.64 -2.21 7.37
C VAL A 44 -14.41 -2.84 8.04
N GLY A 45 -14.40 -2.90 9.37
CA GLY A 45 -13.34 -3.59 10.11
C GLY A 45 -13.19 -5.04 9.65
N GLY A 46 -11.95 -5.54 9.53
CA GLY A 46 -11.69 -6.93 9.15
C GLY A 46 -11.68 -7.25 7.65
N THR A 47 -11.92 -6.28 6.75
CA THR A 47 -11.95 -6.53 5.28
C THR A 47 -10.57 -6.65 4.61
N GLY A 48 -9.48 -6.70 5.37
CA GLY A 48 -8.14 -6.88 4.79
C GLY A 48 -7.48 -5.63 4.21
N LYS A 49 -7.93 -4.40 4.54
CA LYS A 49 -7.25 -3.16 4.08
C LYS A 49 -5.75 -3.11 4.40
N SER A 50 -5.35 -3.55 5.59
CA SER A 50 -3.92 -3.63 5.96
C SER A 50 -3.16 -4.66 5.11
N HIS A 51 -3.84 -5.69 4.61
CA HIS A 51 -3.26 -6.66 3.66
C HIS A 51 -2.97 -6.01 2.31
N VAL A 52 -3.86 -5.15 1.81
CA VAL A 52 -3.64 -4.33 0.62
C VAL A 52 -2.42 -3.42 0.80
N ILE A 53 -2.36 -2.66 1.91
CA ILE A 53 -1.22 -1.78 2.24
C ILE A 53 0.10 -2.57 2.22
N ASN A 54 0.15 -3.70 2.94
CA ASN A 54 1.37 -4.50 3.02
C ASN A 54 1.75 -5.14 1.67
N THR A 55 0.78 -5.38 0.78
CA THR A 55 1.03 -5.91 -0.57
C THR A 55 1.59 -4.83 -1.49
N VAL A 56 1.10 -3.59 -1.39
CA VAL A 56 1.70 -2.43 -2.08
C VAL A 56 3.14 -2.23 -1.62
N VAL A 57 3.40 -2.27 -0.31
CA VAL A 57 4.77 -2.13 0.23
C VAL A 57 5.71 -3.22 -0.30
N GLU A 58 5.23 -4.46 -0.37
CA GLU A 58 5.97 -5.59 -0.94
C GLU A 58 6.28 -5.38 -2.42
N PHE A 59 5.33 -4.85 -3.20
CA PHE A 59 5.57 -4.46 -4.59
C PHE A 59 6.71 -3.45 -4.73
N PHE A 60 6.69 -2.36 -3.97
CA PHE A 60 7.79 -1.38 -3.99
C PHE A 60 9.12 -2.00 -3.53
N ARG A 61 9.10 -2.92 -2.58
CA ARG A 61 10.29 -3.66 -2.14
C ARG A 61 10.89 -4.50 -3.27
N GLN A 62 10.05 -5.24 -4.00
CA GLN A 62 10.48 -6.07 -5.14
C GLN A 62 10.97 -5.23 -6.33
N CYS A 63 10.48 -3.99 -6.45
CA CYS A 63 10.98 -2.99 -7.40
C CYS A 63 12.26 -2.26 -6.92
N SER A 64 12.89 -2.67 -5.83
CA SER A 64 14.04 -1.97 -5.21
C SER A 64 13.74 -0.49 -4.88
N ALA A 65 12.48 -0.17 -4.62
CA ALA A 65 11.95 1.17 -4.40
C ALA A 65 11.29 1.33 -3.02
N ARG A 66 11.58 0.44 -2.06
CA ARG A 66 11.01 0.49 -0.70
C ARG A 66 11.24 1.85 -0.01
N SER A 67 12.39 2.48 -0.25
CA SER A 67 12.74 3.78 0.31
C SER A 67 11.84 4.92 -0.19
N LYS A 68 11.11 4.73 -1.30
CA LYS A 68 10.14 5.69 -1.84
C LYS A 68 8.76 5.60 -1.18
N VAL A 69 8.56 4.66 -0.26
CA VAL A 69 7.27 4.45 0.43
C VAL A 69 7.39 4.85 1.90
N LEU A 70 6.53 5.78 2.31
CA LEU A 70 6.33 6.15 3.71
C LEU A 70 4.94 5.70 4.14
N LEU A 71 4.83 5.20 5.37
CA LEU A 71 3.59 4.67 5.93
C LEU A 71 3.25 5.44 7.20
N SER A 72 2.01 5.91 7.29
CA SER A 72 1.51 6.60 8.47
C SER A 72 0.12 6.14 8.88
N ALA A 73 -0.17 6.27 10.17
CA ALA A 73 -1.53 6.18 10.69
C ALA A 73 -1.81 7.27 11.73
N PRO A 74 -3.08 7.56 12.07
CA PRO A 74 -3.41 8.57 13.07
C PRO A 74 -2.97 8.22 14.50
N THR A 75 -2.99 6.94 14.87
CA THR A 75 -2.67 6.47 16.24
C THR A 75 -1.45 5.55 16.25
N GLY A 76 -0.76 5.49 17.38
CA GLY A 76 0.45 4.68 17.54
C GLY A 76 0.21 3.18 17.29
N ILE A 77 -0.90 2.62 17.79
CA ILE A 77 -1.25 1.21 17.58
C ILE A 77 -1.47 0.93 16.09
N ALA A 78 -2.21 1.78 15.38
CA ALA A 78 -2.44 1.61 13.95
C ALA A 78 -1.16 1.75 13.12
N ALA A 79 -0.25 2.65 13.52
CA ALA A 79 1.04 2.83 12.87
C ALA A 79 1.91 1.58 13.00
N VAL A 80 1.97 0.97 14.18
CA VAL A 80 2.68 -0.28 14.43
C VAL A 80 2.16 -1.41 13.54
N LEU A 81 0.83 -1.53 13.37
CA LEU A 81 0.21 -2.59 12.55
C LEU A 81 0.61 -2.55 11.07
N ILE A 82 0.96 -1.38 10.55
CA ILE A 82 1.44 -1.21 9.17
C ILE A 82 2.96 -0.99 9.08
N SER A 83 3.69 -1.20 10.19
CA SER A 83 5.14 -0.93 10.25
C SER A 83 5.51 0.50 9.80
N GLY A 84 4.70 1.47 10.22
CA GLY A 84 4.85 2.89 9.92
C GLY A 84 4.98 3.74 11.18
N TYR A 85 4.77 5.04 11.01
CA TYR A 85 4.82 6.04 12.07
C TYR A 85 3.46 6.68 12.29
N THR A 86 3.28 7.42 13.39
CA THR A 86 2.13 8.31 13.46
C THR A 86 2.28 9.41 12.41
N ILE A 87 1.17 9.95 11.91
CA ILE A 87 1.23 11.05 10.93
C ILE A 87 2.09 12.21 11.47
N TYR A 88 1.88 12.61 12.72
CA TYR A 88 2.66 13.65 13.40
C TYR A 88 4.17 13.36 13.40
N ALA A 89 4.58 12.15 13.77
CA ALA A 89 6.00 11.78 13.80
C ALA A 89 6.61 11.71 12.39
N LEU A 90 5.83 11.25 11.40
CA LEU A 90 6.31 11.11 10.03
C LEU A 90 6.51 12.47 9.35
N THR A 91 5.58 13.41 9.56
CA THR A 91 5.58 14.72 8.88
C THR A 91 6.14 15.85 9.73
N LEU A 92 6.56 15.55 10.98
CA LEU A 92 7.07 16.53 11.95
C LEU A 92 6.08 17.68 12.18
N LEU A 93 4.77 17.38 12.19
CA LEU A 93 3.75 18.35 12.50
C LEU A 93 3.82 18.76 13.98
N PRO A 94 3.61 20.06 14.29
CA PRO A 94 3.62 20.57 15.66
C PRO A 94 2.48 20.03 16.52
#